data_AF-A0A645D3Y8-F1
#
_entry.id   AF-A0A645D3Y8-F1
#
_cell.length_a   1.000
_cell.length_b   1.000
_cell.length_c   1.000
_cell.angle_alpha   90.00
_cell.angle_beta   90.00
_cell.angle_gamma   90.00
#
_symmetry.space_group_name_H-M   'P 1'
#
loop_
_entity.id
_entity.type
_entity.pdbx_description
1 polymer ?
#
loop_
_entity_poly.entity_id
_entity_poly.type
_entity_poly.pdbx_seq_one_letter_code
_entity_poly.pdbx_strand_id
1 'polypeptide(L)'
;MAGAALGVFLKSKQSRTRSISGSAFASILLAGVTEPTVYGIAIPLKKPFVAACIGAAAGGAVMGFAKVKAIAFVFGSLTTLPAFISSTFWWYVIGLAVSLVVAMITTLVSGFDETLMPQE
;
A
#
# COMPACT_ATOMS: atom_id res chain seq x y z
N MET A 1 -0.54 1.69 -1.70
CA MET A 1 -0.94 0.43 -2.38
C MET A 1 -0.67 -0.82 -1.55
N ALA A 2 0.52 -0.99 -0.95
CA ALA A 2 0.84 -2.19 -0.16
C ALA A 2 -0.20 -2.52 0.93
N GLY A 3 -0.60 -1.53 1.74
CA GLY A 3 -1.64 -1.73 2.76
C GLY A 3 -3.00 -2.17 2.20
N ALA A 4 -3.41 -1.65 1.04
CA ALA A 4 -4.64 -2.09 0.38
C ALA A 4 -4.52 -3.51 -0.17
N ALA A 5 -3.39 -3.89 -0.77
CA ALA A 5 -3.14 -5.25 -1.23
C ALA A 5 -3.17 -6.25 -0.05
N LEU A 6 -2.56 -5.90 1.08
CA LEU A 6 -2.60 -6.70 2.30
C LEU A 6 -4.02 -6.79 2.88
N GLY A 7 -4.77 -5.69 2.86
CA GLY A 7 -6.18 -5.68 3.25
C GLY A 7 -7.05 -6.60 2.39
N VAL A 8 -6.83 -6.61 1.06
CA VAL A 8 -7.52 -7.55 0.16
C VAL A 8 -7.09 -8.98 0.45
N PHE A 9 -5.79 -9.25 0.61
CA PHE A 9 -5.28 -10.58 0.95
C PHE A 9 -5.95 -11.18 2.20
N LEU A 10 -6.17 -10.37 3.24
CA LEU A 10 -6.74 -10.81 4.51
C LEU A 10 -8.27 -10.98 4.45
N LYS A 11 -8.98 -10.16 3.66
CA LYS A 11 -10.45 -10.23 3.56
C LYS A 11 -10.96 -11.14 2.44
N SER A 12 -10.12 -11.44 1.46
CA SER A 12 -10.49 -12.20 0.27
C SER A 12 -10.94 -13.62 0.62
N LYS A 13 -12.07 -14.04 0.06
CA LYS A 13 -12.59 -15.41 0.19
C LYS A 13 -12.16 -16.31 -0.97
N GLN A 14 -11.98 -15.75 -2.17
CA GLN A 14 -11.49 -16.51 -3.33
C GLN A 14 -9.98 -16.74 -3.26
N SER A 15 -9.58 -17.99 -3.54
CA SER A 15 -8.17 -18.40 -3.58
C SER A 15 -7.34 -17.58 -4.57
N ARG A 16 -7.92 -17.29 -5.74
CA ARG A 16 -7.27 -16.52 -6.81
C ARG A 16 -6.97 -15.08 -6.37
N THR A 17 -7.98 -14.34 -5.93
CA THR A 17 -7.83 -12.95 -5.46
C THR A 17 -6.84 -12.86 -4.30
N ARG A 18 -6.86 -13.83 -3.40
CA ARG A 18 -5.90 -13.94 -2.31
C ARG A 18 -4.48 -14.16 -2.83
N SER A 19 -4.26 -15.10 -3.75
CA SER A 19 -2.94 -15.36 -4.34
C SER A 19 -2.35 -14.12 -5.03
N ILE A 20 -3.14 -13.46 -5.89
CA ILE A 20 -2.73 -12.24 -6.59
C ILE A 20 -2.41 -11.12 -5.59
N SER A 21 -3.22 -10.95 -4.55
CA SER A 21 -2.99 -9.92 -3.53
C SER A 21 -1.73 -10.14 -2.71
N GLY A 22 -1.41 -11.40 -2.39
CA GLY A 22 -0.19 -11.75 -1.66
C GLY A 22 1.07 -11.50 -2.47
N SER A 23 1.09 -11.94 -3.74
CA SER A 23 2.24 -11.71 -4.63
C SER A 23 2.43 -10.23 -4.95
N ALA A 24 1.33 -9.50 -5.17
CA ALA A 24 1.35 -8.07 -5.44
C ALA A 24 1.87 -7.27 -4.22
N PHE A 25 1.47 -7.64 -3.00
CA PHE A 25 2.00 -7.06 -1.77
C PHE A 25 3.51 -7.26 -1.64
N ALA A 26 4.00 -8.49 -1.87
CA ALA A 26 5.42 -8.80 -1.83
C ALA A 26 6.21 -8.04 -2.91
N SER A 27 5.65 -7.91 -4.12
CA SER A 27 6.26 -7.16 -5.22
C SER A 27 6.43 -5.67 -4.90
N ILE A 28 5.42 -5.04 -4.28
CA ILE A 28 5.55 -3.63 -3.83
C ILE A 28 6.62 -3.50 -2.75
N LEU A 29 6.64 -4.41 -1.76
CA LEU A 29 7.59 -4.30 -0.67
C LEU A 29 9.04 -4.50 -1.13
N LEU A 30 9.29 -5.53 -1.94
CA LEU A 30 10.64 -5.92 -2.33
C LEU A 30 11.16 -5.15 -3.54
N ALA A 31 10.33 -5.04 -4.59
CA ALA A 31 10.73 -4.47 -5.87
C ALA A 31 10.21 -3.03 -6.07
N GLY A 32 9.24 -2.58 -5.27
CA GLY A 32 8.66 -1.24 -5.44
C GLY A 32 7.72 -1.09 -6.63
N VAL A 33 7.37 -2.20 -7.29
CA VAL A 33 6.54 -2.21 -8.49
C VAL A 33 5.07 -2.15 -8.08
N THR A 34 4.31 -1.19 -8.60
CA THR A 34 2.93 -0.91 -8.15
C THR A 34 1.87 -1.28 -9.18
N GLU A 35 2.27 -1.36 -10.46
CA GLU A 35 1.48 -1.73 -11.62
C GLU A 35 0.63 -3.00 -11.40
N PRO A 36 1.17 -4.15 -10.95
CA PRO A 36 0.37 -5.35 -10.78
C PRO A 36 -0.72 -5.19 -9.71
N THR A 37 -0.50 -4.34 -8.71
CA THR A 37 -1.49 -4.08 -7.66
C THR A 37 -2.56 -3.10 -8.13
N VAL A 38 -2.15 -2.03 -8.83
CA VAL A 38 -3.06 -1.01 -9.34
C VAL A 38 -4.02 -1.62 -10.35
N TYR A 39 -3.48 -2.30 -11.37
CA TYR A 39 -4.28 -2.84 -12.46
C TYR A 39 -4.89 -4.21 -12.12
N GLY A 40 -4.21 -5.05 -11.35
CA GLY A 40 -4.70 -6.38 -11.00
C GLY A 40 -5.70 -6.43 -9.86
N ILE A 41 -5.74 -5.40 -9.00
CA ILE A 41 -6.57 -5.43 -7.77
C ILE A 41 -7.33 -4.13 -7.57
N ALA A 42 -6.64 -2.99 -7.54
CA ALA A 42 -7.23 -1.75 -7.04
C ALA A 42 -8.25 -1.15 -8.00
N ILE A 43 -7.95 -1.11 -9.31
CA ILE A 43 -8.88 -0.65 -10.35
C ILE A 43 -10.09 -1.59 -10.48
N PRO A 44 -9.95 -2.92 -10.62
CA PRO A 44 -11.11 -3.80 -10.79
C PRO A 44 -12.03 -3.77 -9.56
N LEU A 45 -11.47 -3.78 -8.34
CA LEU A 45 -12.28 -3.74 -7.12
C LEU A 45 -12.74 -2.33 -6.72
N LYS A 46 -12.14 -1.27 -7.29
CA LYS A 46 -12.35 0.18 -7.05
C LYS A 46 -12.16 0.67 -5.61
N LYS A 47 -12.78 0.01 -4.64
CA LYS A 47 -12.72 0.35 -3.21
C LYS A 47 -11.31 0.26 -2.62
N PRO A 48 -10.47 -0.75 -2.95
CA PRO A 48 -9.09 -0.78 -2.46
C PRO A 48 -8.23 0.38 -3.00
N PHE A 49 -8.56 0.93 -4.17
CA PHE A 49 -7.89 2.11 -4.70
C PHE A 49 -8.14 3.35 -3.83
N VAL A 50 -9.41 3.61 -3.51
CA VAL A 50 -9.78 4.72 -2.61
C VAL A 50 -9.17 4.53 -1.22
N ALA A 51 -9.19 3.32 -0.68
CA ALA A 51 -8.55 3.01 0.59
C ALA A 51 -7.04 3.27 0.57
N ALA A 52 -6.36 2.96 -0.55
CA ALA A 52 -4.95 3.27 -0.72
C ALA A 52 -4.67 4.78 -0.75
N CYS A 53 -5.53 5.59 -1.38
CA CYS A 53 -5.43 7.04 -1.37
C CYS A 53 -5.60 7.63 0.04
N ILE A 54 -6.56 7.11 0.82
CA ILE A 54 -6.79 7.54 2.21
C ILE A 54 -5.57 7.23 3.08
N GLY A 55 -5.00 6.02 2.95
CA GLY A 55 -3.76 5.68 3.66
C GLY A 55 -2.58 6.57 3.24
N ALA A 56 -2.41 6.82 1.94
CA ALA A 56 -1.37 7.71 1.44
C ALA A 56 -1.51 9.14 1.99
N ALA A 57 -2.72 9.68 2.05
CA ALA A 57 -2.99 10.99 2.65
C ALA A 57 -2.63 11.02 4.14
N ALA A 58 -3.01 9.99 4.90
CA ALA A 58 -2.72 9.91 6.34
C ALA A 58 -1.21 9.82 6.62
N GLY A 59 -0.49 8.91 5.95
CA GLY A 59 0.96 8.80 6.12
C GLY A 59 1.72 10.02 5.61
N GLY A 60 1.27 10.60 4.50
CA GLY A 60 1.82 11.83 3.94
C GLY A 60 1.64 13.03 4.88
N ALA A 61 0.50 13.13 5.58
CA ALA A 61 0.28 14.16 6.57
C ALA A 61 1.26 14.06 7.75
N VAL A 62 1.52 12.84 8.24
CA VAL A 62 2.51 12.59 9.32
C VAL A 62 3.92 13.00 8.88
N MET A 63 4.34 12.56 7.69
CA MET A 63 5.67 12.90 7.14
C MET A 63 5.81 14.40 6.85
N GLY A 64 4.75 15.03 6.33
CA GLY A 64 4.71 16.46 6.01
C GLY A 64 4.78 17.32 7.28
N PHE A 65 4.06 16.94 8.34
CA PHE A 65 4.13 17.60 9.64
C PHE A 65 5.55 17.58 10.22
N ALA A 66 6.22 16.43 10.13
CA ALA A 66 7.59 16.26 10.61
C ALA A 66 8.67 16.80 9.64
N LYS A 67 8.27 17.37 8.49
CA LYS A 67 9.18 17.87 7.44
C LYS A 67 10.23 16.83 7.02
N VAL A 68 9.82 15.57 6.88
CA VAL A 68 10.70 14.48 6.43
C VAL A 68 11.30 14.84 5.07
N LYS A 69 12.62 14.68 4.92
CA LYS A 69 13.34 14.91 3.67
C LYS A 69 14.12 13.66 3.27
N ALA A 70 14.09 13.35 1.98
CA ALA A 70 14.99 12.39 1.39
C ALA A 70 16.35 13.04 1.15
N ILE A 71 17.43 12.31 1.42
CA ILE A 71 18.81 12.76 1.14
C ILE A 71 19.26 12.40 -0.28
N ALA A 72 18.52 11.53 -0.96
CA ALA A 72 18.72 11.12 -2.34
C ALA A 72 17.39 10.81 -3.02
N PHE A 73 17.35 10.93 -4.34
CA PHE A 73 16.20 10.46 -5.12
C PHE A 73 16.19 8.93 -5.14
N VAL A 74 15.05 8.33 -4.80
CA VAL A 74 14.87 6.89 -4.72
C VAL A 74 13.46 6.49 -5.18
N PHE A 75 13.38 5.30 -5.77
CA PHE A 75 12.09 4.68 -6.08
C PHE A 75 11.46 4.08 -4.82
N GLY A 76 10.13 4.01 -4.76
CA GLY A 76 9.44 3.54 -3.57
C GLY A 76 9.56 2.03 -3.41
N SER A 77 10.36 1.56 -2.44
CA SER A 77 10.43 0.15 -2.02
C SER A 77 10.89 0.09 -0.56
N LEU A 78 10.86 -1.08 0.08
CA LEU A 78 11.41 -1.22 1.42
C LEU A 78 12.93 -0.99 1.45
N THR A 79 13.63 -1.31 0.35
CA THR A 79 15.09 -1.17 0.26
C THR A 79 15.56 0.29 0.19
N THR A 80 14.65 1.27 0.08
CA THR A 80 15.01 2.69 0.00
C THR A 80 14.95 3.46 1.32
N LEU A 81 14.64 2.78 2.42
CA LEU A 81 14.76 3.28 3.79
C LEU A 81 16.10 4.02 4.08
N PRO A 82 17.28 3.54 3.64
CA PRO A 82 18.54 4.23 3.87
C PRO A 82 18.61 5.65 3.31
N ALA A 83 17.87 5.96 2.24
CA ALA A 83 17.83 7.30 1.64
C ALA A 83 17.04 8.33 2.47
N PHE A 84 16.50 7.91 3.63
CA PHE A 84 15.80 8.77 4.58
C PHE A 84 16.49 8.83 5.95
N ILE A 85 17.67 8.21 6.11
CA ILE A 85 18.45 8.24 7.36
C ILE A 85 18.86 9.69 7.65
N SER A 86 18.10 10.31 8.55
CA SER A 86 18.17 11.70 8.95
C SER A 86 17.59 11.84 10.37
N SER A 87 17.63 13.03 10.96
CA SER A 87 16.99 13.31 12.25
C SER A 87 15.48 13.00 12.26
N THR A 88 14.84 12.98 11.09
CA THR A 88 13.40 12.71 10.92
C THR A 88 13.10 11.26 10.50
N PHE A 89 14.09 10.37 10.49
CA PHE A 89 13.92 8.98 10.02
C PHE A 89 12.79 8.23 10.73
N TRP A 90 12.65 8.40 12.04
CA TRP A 90 11.57 7.74 12.80
C TRP A 90 10.18 8.23 12.38
N TRP A 91 10.02 9.51 12.05
CA TRP A 91 8.77 10.04 11.51
C TRP A 91 8.45 9.49 10.12
N TYR A 92 9.47 9.22 9.31
CA TYR A 92 9.30 8.51 8.04
C TYR A 92 8.78 7.09 8.27
N VAL A 93 9.40 6.32 9.16
CA VAL A 93 8.96 4.95 9.49
C VAL A 93 7.52 4.94 10.03
N ILE A 94 7.19 5.87 10.94
CA ILE A 94 5.83 6.01 11.47
C ILE A 94 4.85 6.38 10.36
N GLY A 95 5.20 7.33 9.48
CA GLY A 95 4.35 7.72 8.35
C GLY A 95 4.09 6.56 7.39
N LEU A 96 5.10 5.73 7.09
CA LEU A 96 4.94 4.51 6.28
C LEU A 96 4.00 3.51 6.97
N ALA A 97 4.20 3.27 8.27
CA ALA A 97 3.35 2.38 9.05
C ALA A 97 1.90 2.87 9.09
N VAL A 98 1.67 4.17 9.32
CA VAL A 98 0.35 4.80 9.29
C VAL A 98 -0.29 4.64 7.92
N SER A 99 0.44 4.90 6.83
CA SER A 99 -0.08 4.73 5.47
C SER A 99 -0.52 3.30 5.19
N LEU A 100 0.30 2.32 5.59
CA LEU A 100 0.02 0.90 5.42
C LEU A 100 -1.20 0.47 6.25
N VAL A 101 -1.23 0.83 7.53
CA VAL A 101 -2.28 0.43 8.48
C VAL A 101 -3.61 1.09 8.12
N VAL A 102 -3.63 2.39 7.81
CA VAL A 102 -4.85 3.10 7.42
C VAL A 102 -5.40 2.53 6.11
N ALA A 103 -4.55 2.29 5.11
CA ALA A 103 -5.02 1.67 3.85
C ALA A 103 -5.56 0.26 4.07
N MET A 104 -4.90 -0.54 4.91
CA MET A 104 -5.33 -1.89 5.25
C MET A 104 -6.69 -1.88 5.96
N ILE A 105 -6.82 -1.13 7.06
CA ILE A 105 -8.06 -1.03 7.84
C ILE A 105 -9.20 -0.50 6.96
N THR A 106 -8.96 0.56 6.19
CA THR A 106 -9.99 1.13 5.30
C THR A 106 -10.45 0.12 4.25
N THR A 107 -9.54 -0.70 3.73
CA THR A 107 -9.87 -1.79 2.78
C THR A 107 -10.69 -2.90 3.46
N LEU A 108 -10.31 -3.28 4.69
CA LEU A 108 -11.05 -4.27 5.48
C LEU A 108 -12.46 -3.80 5.82
N VAL A 109 -12.66 -2.52 6.15
CA VAL A 109 -13.97 -1.96 6.50
C VAL A 109 -14.84 -1.76 5.25
N SER A 110 -14.31 -1.17 4.18
CA SER A 110 -15.09 -0.85 2.97
C SER A 110 -15.66 -2.09 2.28
N GLY A 111 -15.00 -3.25 2.47
CA GLY A 111 -15.28 -4.45 1.70
C GLY A 111 -15.05 -4.25 0.21
N PHE A 112 -15.08 -5.33 -0.54
CA PHE A 112 -14.93 -5.28 -1.99
C PHE A 112 -15.68 -6.46 -2.59
N ASP A 113 -16.12 -6.28 -3.82
CA ASP A 113 -16.87 -7.31 -4.53
C ASP A 113 -15.90 -8.10 -5.40
N GLU A 114 -15.63 -9.34 -5.00
CA GLU A 114 -14.71 -10.24 -5.68
C GLU A 114 -15.26 -10.71 -7.04
N THR A 115 -16.57 -10.58 -7.29
CA THR A 115 -17.16 -10.94 -8.61
C THR A 115 -16.68 -10.01 -9.73
N LEU A 116 -16.16 -8.83 -9.37
CA LEU A 116 -15.59 -7.87 -10.31
C LEU A 116 -14.20 -8.27 -10.81
N MET A 117 -13.57 -9.29 -10.21
CA MET A 117 -12.28 -9.77 -10.69
C MET A 117 -12.42 -10.56 -12.00
N PRO A 118 -11.59 -10.29 -13.02
CA PRO A 118 -11.61 -11.02 -14.28
C PRO A 118 -11.46 -12.53 -14.07
N GLN A 119 -12.42 -13.31 -14.56
CA GLN A 119 -12.48 -14.77 -14.51
C GLN A 119 -11.77 -15.37 -15.74
N GLU A 120 -10.47 -15.12 -15.90
CA GLU A 120 -9.64 -15.79 -16.93
C GLU A 120 -8.77 -16.90 -16.35
#